data_AF-A0A968SX83-F1
#
_entry.id   AF-A0A968SX83-F1
#
_cell.length_a   1.000
_cell.length_b   1.000
_cell.length_c   1.000
_cell.angle_alpha   90.00
_cell.angle_beta   90.00
_cell.angle_gamma   90.00
#
_symmetry.space_group_name_H-M   'P 1'
#
loop_
_entity.id
_entity.type
_entity.pdbx_description
1 polymer ?
#
loop_
_entity_poly.entity_id
_entity_poly.type
_entity_poly.pdbx_seq_one_letter_code
_entity_poly.pdbx_strand_id
1 'polypeptide(L)'
;MREEYLRTELPRATLLRAIYSRRQLYEVMVDFWSDHFSISIDKAGVAPLKLLDDREVIRPYALGRFDELLWAVMRSPAMLIYLDNQENHAGNPNENYARELLELHTLGVNGGYTQRDVQEVARALTGWTVDDNYYRGQHRFAPEQHDDGVKIVLGQRLAAGGGEQDAERMHALVLAHPATARFVTANSCGASTAMIHQQRY
;
A
#
# COMPACT_ATOMS: atom_id res chain seq x y z
N MET A 1 10.11 -13.48 20.77
CA MET A 1 10.79 -13.96 19.53
C MET A 1 11.66 -12.81 19.05
N ARG A 2 12.96 -12.99 18.77
CA ARG A 2 13.84 -11.87 18.37
C ARG A 2 13.52 -11.46 16.93
N GLU A 3 13.37 -10.16 16.65
CA GLU A 3 13.08 -9.63 15.30
C GLU A 3 14.09 -10.09 14.24
N GLU A 4 15.35 -10.28 14.64
CA GLU A 4 16.42 -10.82 13.81
C GLU A 4 16.06 -12.18 13.18
N TYR A 5 15.32 -13.02 13.92
CA TYR A 5 14.86 -14.31 13.41
C TYR A 5 13.81 -14.12 12.30
N LEU A 6 12.84 -13.22 12.52
CA LEU A 6 11.78 -12.91 11.54
C LEU A 6 12.35 -12.40 10.21
N ARG A 7 13.42 -11.60 10.27
CA ARG A 7 14.11 -11.08 9.06
C ARG A 7 14.73 -12.17 8.20
N THR A 8 15.02 -13.35 8.76
CA THR A 8 15.62 -14.47 8.02
C THR A 8 14.61 -15.53 7.58
N GLU A 9 13.53 -15.71 8.34
CA GLU A 9 12.55 -16.77 8.07
C GLU A 9 11.64 -16.46 6.87
N LEU A 10 11.22 -15.20 6.68
CA LEU A 10 10.37 -14.84 5.53
C LEU A 10 11.11 -15.08 4.19
N PRO A 11 12.35 -14.59 3.98
CA PRO A 11 13.11 -14.90 2.77
C PRO A 11 13.32 -16.40 2.53
N ARG A 12 13.61 -17.16 3.59
CA ARG A 12 13.75 -18.63 3.50
C ARG A 12 12.46 -19.31 3.07
N ALA A 13 11.33 -18.93 3.68
CA ALA A 13 10.03 -19.47 3.34
C ALA A 13 9.65 -19.16 1.88
N THR A 14 9.94 -17.94 1.41
CA THR A 14 9.74 -17.55 0.00
C THR A 14 10.57 -18.43 -0.94
N LEU A 15 11.87 -18.61 -0.66
CA LEU A 15 12.74 -19.46 -1.49
C LEU A 15 12.27 -20.93 -1.51
N LEU A 16 11.91 -21.48 -0.34
CA LEU A 16 11.41 -22.85 -0.25
C LEU A 16 10.10 -23.03 -1.03
N ARG A 17 9.19 -22.05 -0.98
CA ARG A 17 7.94 -22.11 -1.75
C ARG A 17 8.20 -21.99 -3.26
N ALA A 18 9.10 -21.10 -3.67
CA ALA A 18 9.49 -20.98 -5.07
C ALA A 18 10.05 -22.31 -5.63
N ILE A 19 10.91 -23.00 -4.87
CA ILE A 19 11.52 -24.26 -5.30
C ILE A 19 10.55 -25.44 -5.25
N TYR A 20 9.81 -25.59 -4.15
CA TYR A 20 9.09 -26.83 -3.83
C TYR A 20 7.57 -26.76 -4.02
N SER A 21 6.97 -25.58 -4.19
CA SER A 21 5.52 -25.48 -4.37
C SER A 21 5.09 -26.11 -5.69
N ARG A 22 3.96 -26.81 -5.69
CA ARG A 22 3.31 -27.27 -6.93
C ARG A 22 2.50 -26.17 -7.61
N ARG A 23 2.29 -25.03 -6.92
CA ARG A 23 1.54 -23.87 -7.42
C ARG A 23 2.51 -22.78 -7.89
N GLN A 24 3.31 -23.09 -8.91
CA GLN A 24 4.39 -22.21 -9.37
C GLN A 24 3.92 -20.83 -9.83
N LEU A 25 2.86 -20.78 -10.66
CA LEU A 25 2.25 -19.51 -11.06
C LEU A 25 1.80 -18.67 -9.86
N TYR A 26 1.25 -19.32 -8.84
CA TYR A 26 0.80 -18.62 -7.63
C TYR A 26 1.97 -17.98 -6.87
N GLU A 27 3.08 -18.71 -6.67
CA GLU A 27 4.24 -18.12 -5.99
C GLU A 27 4.93 -17.04 -6.82
N VAL A 28 4.94 -17.16 -8.17
CA VAL A 28 5.40 -16.08 -9.06
C VAL A 28 4.55 -14.82 -8.90
N MET A 29 3.22 -14.97 -8.83
CA MET A 29 2.35 -13.81 -8.63
C MET A 29 2.47 -13.23 -7.21
N VAL A 30 2.68 -14.06 -6.19
CA VAL A 30 2.97 -13.57 -4.83
C VAL A 30 4.24 -12.74 -4.80
N ASP A 31 5.30 -13.20 -5.49
CA ASP A 31 6.56 -12.46 -5.60
C ASP A 31 6.38 -11.15 -6.37
N PHE A 32 5.70 -11.19 -7.52
CA PHE A 32 5.36 -10.01 -8.31
C PHE A 32 4.62 -8.94 -7.49
N TRP A 33 3.59 -9.33 -6.74
CA TRP A 33 2.83 -8.37 -5.92
C TRP A 33 3.60 -7.91 -4.68
N SER A 34 4.44 -8.77 -4.09
CA SER A 34 5.31 -8.38 -2.98
C SER A 34 6.37 -7.36 -3.40
N ASP A 35 6.84 -7.44 -4.65
CA ASP A 35 7.76 -6.46 -5.24
C ASP A 35 7.02 -5.16 -5.63
N HIS A 36 5.85 -5.26 -6.27
CA HIS A 36 5.04 -4.09 -6.66
C HIS A 36 4.57 -3.26 -5.45
N PHE A 37 4.23 -3.92 -4.34
CA PHE A 37 3.86 -3.28 -3.06
C PHE A 37 4.97 -3.47 -2.03
N SER A 38 6.21 -3.13 -2.42
CA SER A 38 7.39 -3.37 -1.60
C SER A 38 7.30 -2.70 -0.23
N ILE A 39 7.64 -3.46 0.81
CA ILE A 39 7.72 -3.01 2.19
C ILE A 39 9.07 -3.47 2.74
N SER A 40 9.92 -2.52 3.10
CA SER A 40 11.21 -2.85 3.70
C SER A 40 11.06 -3.28 5.15
N ILE A 41 11.52 -4.50 5.45
CA ILE A 41 11.58 -5.05 6.81
C ILE A 41 12.63 -4.36 7.70
N ASP A 42 13.45 -3.48 7.13
CA ASP A 42 14.47 -2.76 7.87
C ASP A 42 13.91 -1.61 8.69
N LYS A 43 12.74 -1.09 8.31
CA LYS A 43 12.04 -0.06 9.08
C LYS A 43 11.58 -0.63 10.43
N ALA A 44 11.84 0.12 11.51
CA ALA A 44 11.47 -0.28 12.86
C ALA A 44 9.96 -0.53 12.96
N GLY A 45 9.55 -1.58 13.67
CA GLY A 45 8.13 -1.96 13.80
C GLY A 45 7.53 -2.75 12.64
N VAL A 46 8.18 -2.81 11.48
CA VAL A 46 7.58 -3.38 10.25
C VAL A 46 7.80 -4.89 10.12
N ALA A 47 8.94 -5.42 10.54
CA ALA A 47 9.31 -6.82 10.28
C ALA A 47 8.25 -7.86 10.72
N PRO A 48 7.64 -7.76 11.93
CA PRO A 48 6.58 -8.69 12.34
C PRO A 48 5.30 -8.55 11.50
N LEU A 49 4.96 -7.32 11.10
CA LEU A 49 3.76 -7.02 10.32
C LEU A 49 3.92 -7.46 8.86
N LYS A 50 5.14 -7.45 8.32
CA LYS A 50 5.37 -7.92 6.95
C LYS A 50 5.02 -9.39 6.75
N LEU A 51 5.22 -10.22 7.78
CA LEU A 51 4.81 -11.61 7.74
C LEU A 51 3.28 -11.76 7.69
N LEU A 52 2.56 -10.93 8.44
CA LEU A 52 1.09 -10.88 8.40
C LEU A 52 0.60 -10.37 7.04
N ASP A 53 1.24 -9.33 6.51
CA ASP A 53 0.98 -8.78 5.17
C ASP A 53 1.15 -9.84 4.06
N ASP A 54 2.26 -10.59 4.05
CA ASP A 54 2.44 -11.70 3.08
C ASP A 54 1.29 -12.71 3.18
N ARG A 55 0.90 -13.09 4.39
CA ARG A 55 -0.12 -14.13 4.64
C ARG A 55 -1.55 -13.68 4.38
N GLU A 56 -1.91 -12.46 4.77
CA GLU A 56 -3.29 -11.98 4.87
C GLU A 56 -3.64 -10.94 3.82
N VAL A 57 -2.63 -10.33 3.17
CA VAL A 57 -2.80 -9.32 2.13
C VAL A 57 -2.34 -9.87 0.79
N ILE A 58 -1.05 -10.17 0.60
CA ILE A 58 -0.54 -10.54 -0.72
C ILE A 58 -1.07 -11.91 -1.18
N ARG A 59 -0.89 -12.94 -0.35
CA ARG A 59 -1.24 -14.32 -0.71
C ARG A 59 -2.72 -14.55 -1.04
N PRO A 60 -3.70 -14.00 -0.30
CA PRO A 60 -5.11 -14.23 -0.60
C PRO A 60 -5.54 -13.65 -1.95
N TYR A 61 -4.96 -12.50 -2.35
CA TYR A 61 -5.35 -11.80 -3.58
C TYR A 61 -4.36 -12.00 -4.75
N ALA A 62 -3.33 -12.86 -4.61
CA ALA A 62 -2.27 -12.99 -5.62
C ALA A 62 -2.75 -13.34 -7.03
N LEU A 63 -3.85 -14.09 -7.16
CA LEU A 63 -4.52 -14.42 -8.44
C LEU A 63 -5.90 -13.77 -8.55
N GLY A 64 -6.21 -12.83 -7.67
CA GLY A 64 -7.50 -12.16 -7.55
C GLY A 64 -7.59 -10.89 -8.39
N ARG A 65 -8.54 -10.02 -8.01
CA ARG A 65 -8.73 -8.74 -8.66
C ARG A 65 -7.83 -7.68 -8.04
N PHE A 66 -7.28 -6.79 -8.87
CA PHE A 66 -6.38 -5.73 -8.42
C PHE A 66 -7.04 -4.72 -7.47
N ASP A 67 -8.34 -4.45 -7.62
CA ASP A 67 -9.07 -3.56 -6.71
C ASP A 67 -9.15 -4.10 -5.29
N GLU A 68 -9.44 -5.40 -5.14
CA GLU A 68 -9.46 -6.05 -3.82
C GLU A 68 -8.06 -6.09 -3.20
N LEU A 69 -7.04 -6.38 -4.01
CA LEU A 69 -5.65 -6.36 -3.55
C LEU A 69 -5.21 -4.96 -3.11
N LEU A 70 -5.46 -3.93 -3.93
CA LEU A 70 -5.10 -2.55 -3.61
C LEU A 70 -5.81 -2.09 -2.35
N TRP A 71 -7.11 -2.38 -2.20
CA TRP A 71 -7.85 -2.06 -0.99
C TRP A 71 -7.34 -2.79 0.27
N ALA A 72 -6.85 -4.02 0.11
CA ALA A 72 -6.23 -4.77 1.21
C ALA A 72 -4.86 -4.19 1.59
N VAL A 73 -4.02 -3.84 0.60
CA VAL A 73 -2.72 -3.17 0.83
C VAL A 73 -2.92 -1.80 1.47
N MET A 74 -3.91 -1.03 1.01
CA MET A 74 -4.21 0.30 1.54
C MET A 74 -4.42 0.29 3.06
N ARG A 75 -5.05 -0.77 3.57
CA ARG A 75 -5.35 -0.99 4.99
C ARG A 75 -4.34 -1.93 5.67
N SER A 76 -3.29 -2.34 4.98
CA SER A 76 -2.26 -3.20 5.55
C SER A 76 -1.53 -2.43 6.64
N PRO A 77 -1.50 -2.94 7.87
CA PRO A 77 -0.77 -2.30 8.97
C PRO A 77 0.73 -2.16 8.69
N ALA A 78 1.30 -3.14 7.98
CA ALA A 78 2.68 -3.08 7.53
C ALA A 78 2.89 -1.88 6.59
N MET A 79 1.97 -1.65 5.65
CA MET A 79 2.06 -0.55 4.68
C MET A 79 1.84 0.82 5.34
N LEU A 80 0.85 0.92 6.24
CA LEU A 80 0.56 2.15 6.99
C LEU A 80 1.77 2.61 7.78
N ILE A 81 2.41 1.70 8.52
CA ILE A 81 3.65 2.01 9.27
C ILE A 81 4.82 2.26 8.32
N TYR A 82 4.94 1.47 7.25
CA TYR A 82 6.04 1.60 6.31
C TYR A 82 6.09 2.97 5.65
N LEU A 83 4.92 3.56 5.39
CA LEU A 83 4.79 4.85 4.70
C LEU A 83 4.38 6.01 5.61
N ASP A 84 4.43 5.80 6.93
CA ASP A 84 4.17 6.81 7.97
C ASP A 84 2.76 7.41 7.94
N ASN A 85 1.77 6.64 7.50
CA ASN A 85 0.39 7.10 7.49
C ASN A 85 -0.22 7.15 8.91
N GLN A 86 0.35 6.43 9.88
CA GLN A 86 -0.06 6.57 11.28
C GLN A 86 0.19 7.99 11.83
N GLU A 87 1.09 8.76 11.22
CA GLU A 87 1.37 10.18 11.53
C GLU A 87 0.56 11.15 10.64
N ASN A 88 -0.32 10.63 9.78
CA ASN A 88 -1.10 11.43 8.84
C ASN A 88 -2.40 11.91 9.52
N HIS A 89 -2.37 13.15 10.00
CA HIS A 89 -3.47 13.75 10.76
C HIS A 89 -4.01 15.03 10.12
N ALA A 90 -5.26 15.34 10.42
CA ALA A 90 -5.90 16.60 10.06
C ALA A 90 -5.03 17.80 10.48
N GLY A 91 -4.87 18.78 9.60
CA GLY A 91 -4.04 19.97 9.83
C GLY A 91 -2.53 19.78 9.62
N ASN A 92 -2.04 18.54 9.62
CA ASN A 92 -0.67 18.22 9.21
C ASN A 92 -0.63 16.93 8.34
N PRO A 93 -1.20 16.96 7.12
CA PRO A 93 -1.25 15.77 6.28
C PRO A 93 0.16 15.30 5.88
N ASN A 94 0.44 14.02 6.07
CA ASN A 94 1.67 13.37 5.59
C ASN A 94 1.43 12.85 4.16
N GLU A 95 2.10 13.46 3.19
CA GLU A 95 1.94 13.12 1.78
C GLU A 95 2.63 11.81 1.34
N ASN A 96 3.47 11.20 2.18
CA ASN A 96 4.34 10.11 1.74
C ASN A 96 3.55 8.92 1.17
N TYR A 97 2.56 8.41 1.93
CA TYR A 97 1.74 7.31 1.44
C TYR A 97 0.91 7.70 0.21
N ALA A 98 0.33 8.89 0.19
CA ALA A 98 -0.44 9.38 -0.96
C ALA A 98 0.41 9.46 -2.23
N ARG A 99 1.66 9.90 -2.10
CA ARG A 99 2.62 9.99 -3.21
C ARG A 99 2.95 8.62 -3.73
N GLU A 100 3.35 7.67 -2.87
CA GLU A 100 3.69 6.32 -3.32
C GLU A 100 2.48 5.57 -3.89
N LEU A 101 1.29 5.75 -3.31
CA LEU A 101 0.05 5.19 -3.84
C LEU A 101 -0.17 5.61 -5.30
N LEU A 102 -0.06 6.92 -5.58
CA LEU A 102 -0.25 7.44 -6.94
C LEU A 102 0.94 7.13 -7.86
N GLU A 103 2.17 7.30 -7.38
CA GLU A 103 3.37 7.25 -8.19
C GLU A 103 3.87 5.83 -8.45
N LEU A 104 3.99 5.02 -7.39
CA LEU A 104 4.69 3.73 -7.44
C LEU A 104 3.73 2.55 -7.53
N HIS A 105 2.50 2.71 -7.03
CA HIS A 105 1.58 1.60 -6.91
C HIS A 105 0.42 1.64 -7.92
N THR A 106 0.09 2.80 -8.48
CA THR A 106 -1.10 2.93 -9.36
C THR A 106 -0.89 3.71 -10.64
N LEU A 107 -0.68 5.03 -10.62
CA LEU A 107 -0.74 5.86 -11.82
C LEU A 107 0.60 5.97 -12.54
N GLY A 108 1.71 5.77 -11.85
CA GLY A 108 3.05 6.05 -12.36
C GLY A 108 3.42 7.53 -12.24
N VAL A 109 4.70 7.87 -12.20
CA VAL A 109 5.20 9.26 -12.13
C VAL A 109 4.65 10.19 -13.23
N ASN A 110 4.36 9.63 -14.41
CA ASN A 110 3.75 10.35 -15.54
C ASN A 110 2.26 10.05 -15.69
N GLY A 111 1.60 9.66 -14.60
CA GLY A 111 0.21 9.21 -14.56
C GLY A 111 -0.83 10.31 -14.77
N GLY A 112 -0.41 11.57 -14.90
CA GLY A 112 -1.29 12.71 -15.18
C GLY A 112 -1.98 13.30 -13.94
N TYR A 113 -1.58 12.90 -12.73
CA TYR A 113 -1.98 13.56 -11.49
C TYR A 113 -1.06 14.75 -11.18
N THR A 114 -1.50 15.61 -10.28
CA THR A 114 -0.79 16.81 -9.86
C THR A 114 -0.31 16.70 -8.41
N GLN A 115 0.59 17.57 -7.99
CA GLN A 115 0.97 17.71 -6.58
C GLN A 115 -0.25 18.00 -5.67
N ARG A 116 -1.28 18.68 -6.21
CA ARG A 116 -2.53 18.90 -5.48
C ARG A 116 -3.28 17.60 -5.26
N ASP A 117 -3.29 16.69 -6.23
CA ASP A 117 -3.93 15.39 -6.05
C ASP A 117 -3.23 14.57 -4.96
N VAL A 118 -1.90 14.64 -4.85
CA VAL A 118 -1.15 14.02 -3.74
C VAL A 118 -1.64 14.56 -2.39
N GLN A 119 -1.80 15.88 -2.26
CA GLN A 119 -2.31 16.51 -1.04
C GLN A 119 -3.74 16.08 -0.72
N GLU A 120 -4.61 16.01 -1.71
CA GLU A 120 -6.02 15.67 -1.53
C GLU A 120 -6.21 14.18 -1.22
N VAL A 121 -5.36 13.31 -1.78
CA VAL A 121 -5.27 11.89 -1.40
C VAL A 121 -4.71 11.75 0.01
N ALA A 122 -3.69 12.52 0.39
CA ALA A 122 -3.15 12.52 1.76
C ALA A 122 -4.23 12.91 2.77
N ARG A 123 -5.02 13.95 2.46
CA ARG A 123 -6.18 14.35 3.25
C ARG A 123 -7.23 13.24 3.34
N ALA A 124 -7.52 12.54 2.24
CA ALA A 124 -8.46 11.41 2.24
C ALA A 124 -7.97 10.23 3.11
N LEU A 125 -6.65 10.08 3.30
CA LEU A 125 -6.03 9.05 4.13
C LEU A 125 -5.77 9.47 5.59
N THR A 126 -6.07 10.72 5.97
CA THR A 126 -5.88 11.17 7.36
C THR A 126 -6.72 10.33 8.33
N GLY A 127 -6.19 10.08 9.53
CA GLY A 127 -6.88 9.29 10.56
C GLY A 127 -6.89 7.78 10.31
N TRP A 128 -6.42 7.30 9.16
CA TRP A 128 -6.09 5.87 8.98
C TRP A 128 -4.81 5.55 9.74
N THR A 129 -4.91 4.75 10.78
CA THR A 129 -3.82 4.44 11.69
C THR A 129 -3.81 2.96 12.06
N VAL A 130 -2.89 2.57 12.93
CA VAL A 130 -2.74 1.21 13.43
C VAL A 130 -2.94 1.22 14.94
N ASP A 131 -3.62 0.20 15.48
CA ASP A 131 -3.73 0.06 16.93
C ASP A 131 -2.36 -0.13 17.59
N ASP A 132 -2.17 0.50 18.77
CA ASP A 132 -0.93 0.49 19.55
C ASP A 132 -0.46 -0.91 20.00
N ASN A 133 -1.27 -1.94 19.77
CA ASN A 133 -0.90 -3.31 20.06
C ASN A 133 0.05 -3.86 18.99
N TYR A 134 1.34 -3.72 19.26
CA TYR A 134 2.47 -4.16 18.43
C TYR A 134 2.35 -5.58 17.84
N TYR A 135 1.61 -6.49 18.49
CA TYR A 135 1.48 -7.88 18.03
C TYR A 135 0.28 -8.14 17.12
N ARG A 136 -0.71 -7.25 17.11
CA ARG A 136 -1.89 -7.38 16.25
C ARG A 136 -1.89 -6.35 15.14
N GLY A 137 -1.33 -5.16 15.43
CA GLY A 137 -1.27 -3.98 14.59
C GLY A 137 -2.44 -3.96 13.63
N GLN A 138 -3.67 -3.75 14.09
CA GLN A 138 -4.83 -3.78 13.21
C GLN A 138 -5.05 -2.38 12.65
N HIS A 139 -5.48 -2.27 11.40
CA HIS A 139 -5.95 -1.02 10.85
C HIS A 139 -7.11 -0.48 11.69
N ARG A 140 -7.07 0.81 12.00
CA ARG A 140 -8.11 1.56 12.68
C ARG A 140 -8.30 2.91 12.00
N PHE A 141 -9.55 3.35 11.90
CA PHE A 141 -9.88 4.73 11.60
C PHE A 141 -10.09 5.56 12.88
N ALA A 142 -9.42 6.71 12.98
CA ALA A 142 -9.52 7.68 14.06
C ALA A 142 -10.22 8.96 13.54
N PRO A 143 -11.55 9.10 13.71
CA PRO A 143 -12.33 10.20 13.14
C PRO A 143 -11.85 11.58 13.58
N GLU A 144 -11.35 11.71 14.81
CA GLU A 144 -10.83 12.95 15.38
C GLU A 144 -9.51 13.41 14.73
N GLN A 145 -8.82 12.50 14.04
CA GLN A 145 -7.59 12.79 13.30
C GLN A 145 -7.84 12.94 11.79
N HIS A 146 -9.08 12.80 11.34
CA HIS A 146 -9.44 12.89 9.92
C HIS A 146 -9.79 14.33 9.52
N ASP A 147 -9.25 14.79 8.40
CA ASP A 147 -9.69 16.01 7.75
C ASP A 147 -11.01 15.73 7.05
N ASP A 148 -12.12 16.08 7.68
CA ASP A 148 -13.45 15.83 7.15
C ASP A 148 -13.95 16.93 6.18
N GLY A 149 -13.05 17.81 5.74
CA GLY A 149 -13.33 18.85 4.78
C GLY A 149 -13.55 18.31 3.37
N VAL A 150 -14.09 19.17 2.50
CA VAL A 150 -14.21 18.88 1.06
C VAL A 150 -12.84 18.58 0.47
N LYS A 151 -12.78 17.59 -0.42
CA LYS A 151 -11.56 17.21 -1.15
C LYS A 151 -11.81 17.18 -2.65
N ILE A 152 -10.80 17.48 -3.45
CA ILE A 152 -10.84 17.34 -4.91
C ILE A 152 -9.74 16.36 -5.30
N VAL A 153 -10.12 15.13 -5.61
CA VAL A 153 -9.18 14.04 -5.94
C VAL A 153 -9.32 13.71 -7.42
N LEU A 154 -8.25 13.83 -8.20
CA LEU A 154 -8.23 13.53 -9.64
C LEU A 154 -9.35 14.26 -10.41
N GLY A 155 -9.59 15.52 -10.03
CA GLY A 155 -10.65 16.37 -10.58
C GLY A 155 -12.08 16.05 -10.12
N GLN A 156 -12.27 15.03 -9.27
CA GLN A 156 -13.58 14.66 -8.72
C GLN A 156 -13.74 15.16 -7.29
N ARG A 157 -14.94 15.64 -6.96
CA ARG A 157 -15.25 16.21 -5.65
C ARG A 157 -15.71 15.15 -4.68
N LEU A 158 -15.03 15.04 -3.53
CA LEU A 158 -15.52 14.37 -2.34
C LEU A 158 -16.19 15.41 -1.42
N ALA A 159 -17.43 15.14 -1.01
CA ALA A 159 -18.15 16.01 -0.09
C ALA A 159 -17.50 15.98 1.31
N ALA A 160 -17.66 17.06 2.08
CA ALA A 160 -17.32 17.03 3.49
C ALA A 160 -18.23 16.07 4.27
N GLY A 161 -17.81 15.58 5.43
CA GLY A 161 -18.61 14.62 6.20
C GLY A 161 -18.43 13.18 5.76
N GLY A 162 -17.39 12.86 4.99
CA GLY A 162 -17.15 11.54 4.44
C GLY A 162 -16.51 10.57 5.43
N GLY A 163 -15.70 11.08 6.36
CA GLY A 163 -14.94 10.26 7.31
C GLY A 163 -14.15 9.15 6.61
N GLU A 164 -14.21 7.92 7.14
CA GLU A 164 -13.49 6.76 6.60
C GLU A 164 -13.81 6.49 5.11
N GLN A 165 -15.02 6.85 4.67
CA GLN A 165 -15.47 6.60 3.29
C GLN A 165 -14.72 7.45 2.26
N ASP A 166 -14.02 8.50 2.66
CA ASP A 166 -13.23 9.31 1.73
C ASP A 166 -12.10 8.50 1.10
N ALA A 167 -11.47 7.61 1.86
CA ALA A 167 -10.45 6.72 1.33
C ALA A 167 -11.05 5.67 0.37
N GLU A 168 -12.27 5.16 0.64
CA GLU A 168 -12.97 4.24 -0.28
C GLU A 168 -13.33 4.93 -1.60
N ARG A 169 -13.86 6.15 -1.53
CA ARG A 169 -14.19 6.95 -2.72
C ARG A 169 -12.93 7.32 -3.49
N MET A 170 -11.88 7.74 -2.80
CA MET A 170 -10.57 8.00 -3.39
C MET A 170 -10.02 6.76 -4.09
N HIS A 171 -10.08 5.59 -3.46
CA HIS A 171 -9.66 4.32 -4.04
C HIS A 171 -10.42 4.01 -5.34
N ALA A 172 -11.74 4.22 -5.36
CA ALA A 172 -12.54 4.04 -6.58
C ALA A 172 -12.12 5.00 -7.70
N LEU A 173 -11.76 6.26 -7.37
CA LEU A 173 -11.27 7.25 -8.33
C LEU A 173 -9.92 6.85 -8.92
N VAL A 174 -8.99 6.38 -8.07
CA VAL A 174 -7.68 5.89 -8.52
C VAL A 174 -7.85 4.68 -9.43
N LEU A 175 -8.70 3.71 -9.09
CA LEU A 175 -8.96 2.55 -9.95
C LEU A 175 -9.62 2.90 -11.29
N ALA A 176 -10.50 3.89 -11.31
CA ALA A 176 -11.15 4.36 -12.52
C ALA A 176 -10.21 5.17 -13.44
N HIS A 177 -9.06 5.63 -12.92
CA HIS A 177 -8.14 6.42 -13.69
C HIS A 177 -7.48 5.61 -14.82
N PRO A 178 -7.49 6.07 -16.08
CA PRO A 178 -6.96 5.31 -17.22
C PRO A 178 -5.49 4.91 -17.11
N ALA A 179 -4.69 5.67 -16.33
CA ALA A 179 -3.27 5.36 -16.11
C ALA A 179 -3.07 4.10 -15.24
N THR A 180 -4.00 3.79 -14.33
CA THR A 180 -3.87 2.67 -13.38
C THR A 180 -3.69 1.33 -14.08
N ALA A 181 -4.62 1.01 -14.99
CA ALA A 181 -4.53 -0.24 -15.75
C ALA A 181 -3.26 -0.30 -16.61
N ARG A 182 -2.83 0.83 -17.20
CA ARG A 182 -1.62 0.88 -18.04
C ARG A 182 -0.35 0.65 -17.21
N PHE A 183 -0.25 1.28 -16.05
CA PHE A 183 0.91 1.18 -15.19
C PHE A 183 1.07 -0.24 -14.62
N VAL A 184 -0.01 -0.79 -14.04
CA VAL A 184 0.00 -2.14 -13.47
C VAL A 184 0.36 -3.18 -14.53
N THR A 185 -0.25 -3.10 -15.72
CA THR A 185 0.05 -4.05 -16.81
C THR A 185 1.44 -3.86 -17.42
N ALA A 186 1.94 -2.63 -17.52
CA ALA A 186 3.31 -2.37 -17.98
C ALA A 186 4.36 -2.99 -17.03
N ASN A 187 4.15 -2.87 -15.71
CA ASN A 187 4.98 -3.56 -14.71
C ASN A 187 4.88 -5.08 -14.85
N SER A 188 3.69 -5.63 -15.09
CA SER A 188 3.52 -7.08 -15.34
C SER A 188 4.26 -7.57 -16.59
N CYS A 189 4.36 -6.76 -17.64
CA CYS A 189 5.09 -7.11 -18.86
C CYS A 189 6.61 -6.89 -18.76
N GLY A 190 7.06 -6.04 -17.84
CA GLY A 190 8.47 -5.71 -17.62
C GLY A 190 9.19 -6.57 -16.59
N ALA A 191 8.61 -7.70 -16.15
CA ALA A 191 9.09 -8.51 -15.02
C ALA A 191 10.44 -9.21 -15.27
N SER A 192 11.52 -8.45 -15.18
CA SER A 192 12.80 -8.75 -14.53
C SER A 192 13.69 -7.51 -14.72
N THR A 193 14.23 -6.93 -13.63
CA THR A 193 15.44 -6.06 -13.56
C THR A 193 15.29 -4.58 -13.09
N ALA A 194 14.12 -3.96 -12.90
CA ALA A 194 14.08 -2.48 -12.85
C ALA A 194 13.71 -1.73 -11.54
N MET A 195 13.52 -2.36 -10.37
CA MET A 195 13.13 -1.60 -9.14
C MET A 195 14.12 -1.60 -7.96
N ILE A 196 15.34 -2.16 -8.12
CA ILE A 196 16.37 -2.11 -7.07
C ILE A 196 17.04 -0.72 -6.94
N HIS A 197 16.83 0.21 -7.89
CA HIS A 197 17.64 1.43 -7.98
C HIS A 197 17.01 2.74 -7.46
N GLN A 198 15.77 2.75 -6.97
CA GLN A 198 15.12 4.02 -6.55
C GLN A 198 15.06 4.30 -5.05
N GLN A 199 15.57 3.43 -4.17
CA GLN A 199 15.60 3.68 -2.72
C GLN A 199 16.90 4.28 -2.17
N ARG A 200 17.62 5.09 -2.95
CA ARG A 200 18.78 5.84 -2.45
C ARG A 200 18.76 7.28 -2.91
N TYR A 201 17.99 8.14 -2.25
CA TYR A 201 18.35 9.54 -1.97
C TYR A 201 17.60 10.01 -0.72
#